data_AF-A0A7X8PYN2-F1
#
_entry.id   AF-A0A7X8PYN2-F1
#
_cell.length_a   1.000
_cell.length_b   1.000
_cell.length_c   1.000
_cell.angle_alpha   90.00
_cell.angle_beta   90.00
_cell.angle_gamma   90.00
#
_symmetry.space_group_name_H-M   'P 1'
#
loop_
_entity.id
_entity.type
_entity.pdbx_description
1 polymer ?
#
loop_
_entity_poly.entity_id
_entity_poly.type
_entity_poly.pdbx_seq_one_letter_code
_entity_poly.pdbx_strand_id
1 'polypeptide(L)'
;MRKSKLKKFVLYSLLVLLFSVPYGRVYGEGNSPKCKVYILAGQSNMVGIGMNHELSSEYLGVQEKVKIYAEGTVNSSLKGVWSPLRPGFGGDSGCFGPELTFGRDMSAAYPDSEILLIKCGWSATSLQSDWRPPSAGGTTGVLYTNLVETVDKALAALDKNIDYELSGMCWMQGESDACSTYGGNAYEENLTAFIKDVRKE
;
A
#
# COMPACT_ATOMS: atom_id res chain seq x y z
N MET A 1 96.75 6.77 2.06
CA MET A 1 96.15 7.76 1.13
C MET A 1 95.38 7.03 0.02
N ARG A 2 94.09 6.72 0.23
CA ARG A 2 93.06 6.52 -0.83
C ARG A 2 91.70 6.39 -0.14
N LYS A 3 90.78 7.27 -0.53
CA LYS A 3 89.45 7.49 0.05
C LYS A 3 88.38 6.61 -0.61
N SER A 4 87.33 6.28 0.16
CA SER A 4 85.92 6.08 -0.25
C SER A 4 85.61 4.80 -1.06
N LYS A 5 84.43 4.16 -0.94
CA LYS A 5 83.08 4.70 -0.74
C LYS A 5 82.21 3.74 0.09
N LEU A 6 81.63 4.25 1.18
CA LEU A 6 80.52 3.62 1.90
C LEU A 6 79.23 3.91 1.11
N LYS A 7 78.58 2.87 0.59
CA LYS A 7 77.28 3.02 -0.09
C LYS A 7 76.20 3.29 0.96
N LYS A 8 75.60 4.49 0.95
CA LYS A 8 74.40 4.82 1.73
C LYS A 8 73.21 4.04 1.14
N PHE A 9 72.72 3.04 1.86
CA PHE A 9 71.39 2.49 1.64
C PHE A 9 70.38 3.44 2.29
N VAL A 10 69.62 4.18 1.49
CA VAL A 10 68.46 4.95 1.96
C VAL A 10 67.29 3.97 2.01
N LEU A 11 66.93 3.55 3.21
CA LEU A 11 65.73 2.75 3.47
C LEU A 11 64.54 3.72 3.44
N TYR A 12 63.76 3.72 2.36
CA TYR A 12 62.48 4.41 2.33
C TYR A 12 61.48 3.59 3.14
N SER A 13 61.28 3.97 4.40
CA SER A 13 60.17 3.50 5.22
C SER A 13 58.88 4.09 4.66
N LEU A 14 58.09 3.30 3.94
CA LEU A 14 56.72 3.65 3.55
C LEU A 14 55.85 3.70 4.82
N LEU A 15 55.59 4.91 5.31
CA LEU A 15 54.62 5.17 6.36
C LEU A 15 53.22 5.16 5.71
N VAL A 16 52.55 4.01 5.72
CA VAL A 16 51.13 3.92 5.31
C VAL A 16 50.29 4.49 6.45
N LEU A 17 49.90 5.76 6.32
CA LEU A 17 48.86 6.36 7.16
C LEU A 17 47.51 5.72 6.77
N LEU A 18 47.11 4.69 7.52
CA LEU A 18 45.74 4.18 7.50
C LEU A 18 44.84 5.26 8.13
N PHE A 19 44.25 6.12 7.29
CA PHE A 19 43.09 6.89 7.70
C PHE A 19 41.94 5.89 7.88
N SER A 20 41.74 5.43 9.11
CA SER A 20 40.46 4.86 9.52
C SER A 20 39.45 5.98 9.42
N VAL A 21 38.77 6.11 8.28
CA VAL A 21 37.56 6.92 8.20
C VAL A 21 36.58 6.28 9.17
N PRO A 22 36.20 6.92 10.28
CA PRO A 22 35.08 6.41 11.04
C PRO A 22 33.89 6.49 10.09
N TYR A 23 33.32 5.34 9.74
CA TYR A 23 31.97 5.23 9.20
C TYR A 23 30.99 5.62 10.32
N GLY A 24 31.12 6.85 10.81
CA GLY A 24 30.10 7.50 11.61
C GLY A 24 29.00 7.83 10.63
N ARG A 25 27.95 6.99 10.61
CA ARG A 25 26.68 7.38 10.02
C ARG A 25 26.22 8.61 10.79
N VAL A 26 26.44 9.79 10.22
CA VAL A 26 25.76 11.00 10.65
C VAL A 26 24.30 10.74 10.33
N TYR A 27 23.54 10.26 11.31
CA TYR A 27 22.10 10.46 11.29
C TYR A 27 21.93 11.97 11.46
N GLY A 28 21.79 12.68 10.34
CA GLY A 28 21.08 13.94 10.41
C GLY A 28 19.72 13.68 11.06
N GLU A 29 19.09 14.68 11.65
CA GLU A 29 17.64 14.70 11.85
C GLU A 29 16.97 14.66 10.47
N GLY A 30 17.09 13.52 9.79
CA GLY A 30 16.41 13.20 8.55
C GLY A 30 15.08 12.64 8.97
N ASN A 31 14.01 13.36 8.63
CA ASN A 31 12.65 12.91 8.83
C ASN A 31 12.54 11.46 8.30
N SER A 32 12.18 10.50 9.16
CA SER A 32 11.98 9.12 8.74
C SER A 32 11.03 9.10 7.54
N PRO A 33 11.26 8.23 6.53
CA PRO A 33 10.38 8.16 5.36
C PRO A 33 8.93 7.96 5.79
N LYS A 34 8.02 8.76 5.23
CA LYS A 34 6.59 8.61 5.50
C LYS A 34 6.11 7.22 5.10
N CYS A 35 5.18 6.68 5.88
CA CYS A 35 4.40 5.52 5.48
C CYS A 35 3.52 5.90 4.29
N LYS A 36 3.30 4.97 3.36
CA LYS A 36 2.48 5.19 2.16
C LYS A 36 1.14 4.51 2.33
N VAL A 37 0.08 5.30 2.37
CA VAL A 37 -1.29 4.79 2.51
C VAL A 37 -1.94 4.69 1.14
N TYR A 38 -2.49 3.52 0.83
CA TYR A 38 -3.26 3.28 -0.39
C TYR A 38 -4.65 2.76 -0.04
N ILE A 39 -5.65 3.28 -0.73
CA ILE A 39 -7.05 2.85 -0.60
C ILE A 39 -7.35 1.84 -1.71
N LEU A 40 -7.97 0.72 -1.36
CA LEU A 40 -8.38 -0.34 -2.29
C LEU A 40 -9.89 -0.52 -2.16
N ALA A 41 -10.67 -0.08 -3.15
CA ALA A 41 -12.12 -0.18 -3.08
C ALA A 41 -12.79 -0.66 -4.38
N GLY A 42 -13.99 -1.21 -4.24
CA GLY A 42 -14.78 -1.69 -5.38
C GLY A 42 -15.53 -2.98 -5.08
N GLN A 43 -15.76 -3.79 -6.11
CA GLN A 43 -16.61 -4.99 -6.03
C GLN A 43 -15.83 -6.31 -5.93
N SER A 44 -16.43 -7.44 -6.31
CA SER A 44 -15.87 -8.80 -6.14
C SER A 44 -14.42 -8.96 -6.60
N ASN A 45 -14.01 -8.33 -7.70
CA ASN A 45 -12.63 -8.42 -8.17
C ASN A 45 -11.65 -7.61 -7.32
N MET A 46 -12.10 -6.54 -6.65
CA MET A 46 -11.33 -5.89 -5.57
C MET A 46 -11.38 -6.69 -4.26
N VAL A 47 -12.55 -7.24 -3.91
CA VAL A 47 -12.70 -8.16 -2.76
C VAL A 47 -11.68 -9.28 -2.87
N GLY A 48 -11.47 -9.83 -4.05
CA GLY A 48 -10.53 -10.90 -4.27
C GLY A 48 -11.18 -12.26 -4.11
N ILE A 49 -11.45 -12.90 -5.25
CA ILE A 49 -12.03 -14.25 -5.34
C ILE A 49 -10.98 -15.23 -5.91
N GLY A 50 -9.72 -14.82 -5.99
CA GLY A 50 -8.61 -15.70 -6.39
C GLY A 50 -8.33 -16.71 -5.28
N MET A 51 -8.06 -17.96 -5.62
CA MET A 51 -7.91 -19.03 -4.64
C MET A 51 -6.46 -19.15 -4.15
N ASN A 52 -6.23 -19.15 -2.84
CA ASN A 52 -4.89 -19.22 -2.25
C ASN A 52 -4.09 -20.44 -2.71
N HIS A 53 -4.75 -21.55 -3.05
CA HIS A 53 -4.06 -22.76 -3.54
C HIS A 53 -3.49 -22.62 -4.96
N GLU A 54 -3.87 -21.57 -5.70
CA GLU A 54 -3.36 -21.23 -7.02
C GLU A 54 -2.15 -20.28 -6.95
N LEU A 55 -1.83 -19.75 -5.76
CA LEU A 55 -0.67 -18.88 -5.58
C LEU A 55 0.63 -19.69 -5.69
N SER A 56 1.62 -19.11 -6.37
CA SER A 56 3.00 -19.60 -6.27
C SER A 56 3.54 -19.39 -4.86
N SER A 57 4.53 -20.20 -4.47
CA SER A 57 5.06 -20.23 -3.11
C SER A 57 5.62 -18.89 -2.63
N GLU A 58 6.02 -18.00 -3.55
CA GLU A 58 6.54 -16.66 -3.23
C GLU A 58 5.49 -15.74 -2.59
N TYR A 59 4.19 -16.01 -2.77
CA TYR A 59 3.10 -15.18 -2.26
C TYR A 59 2.46 -15.71 -0.96
N LEU A 60 2.88 -16.90 -0.49
CA LEU A 60 2.26 -17.56 0.65
C LEU A 60 2.69 -16.98 2.00
N GLY A 61 3.79 -16.21 2.02
CA GLY A 61 4.37 -15.62 3.22
C GLY A 61 3.70 -14.32 3.68
N VAL A 62 4.07 -13.89 4.89
CA VAL A 62 3.76 -12.56 5.41
C VAL A 62 4.64 -11.52 4.70
N GLN A 63 4.06 -10.37 4.36
CA GLN A 63 4.78 -9.23 3.82
C GLN A 63 5.10 -8.24 4.95
N GLU A 64 6.30 -8.36 5.52
CA GLU A 64 6.70 -7.67 6.77
C GLU A 64 6.57 -6.13 6.73
N LYS A 65 6.69 -5.53 5.54
CA LYS A 65 6.60 -4.06 5.35
C LYS A 65 5.23 -3.59 4.89
N VAL A 66 4.24 -4.48 4.88
CA VAL A 66 2.90 -4.16 4.40
C VAL A 66 1.88 -4.52 5.46
N LYS A 67 1.10 -3.53 5.88
CA LYS A 67 -0.06 -3.75 6.74
C LYS A 67 -1.34 -3.46 5.96
N ILE A 68 -2.41 -4.12 6.37
CA ILE A 68 -3.73 -3.96 5.78
C ILE A 68 -4.79 -3.79 6.88
N TYR A 69 -5.71 -2.86 6.64
CA TYR A 69 -6.95 -2.66 7.37
C TYR A 69 -8.10 -2.96 6.41
N ALA A 70 -8.90 -3.99 6.71
CA ALA A 70 -9.94 -4.46 5.80
C ALA A 70 -11.35 -4.21 6.36
N GLU A 71 -12.29 -3.89 5.48
CA GLU A 71 -13.73 -3.87 5.72
C GLU A 71 -14.47 -4.43 4.49
N GLY A 72 -15.74 -4.80 4.68
CA GLY A 72 -16.61 -5.31 3.64
C GLY A 72 -16.63 -6.84 3.58
N THR A 73 -16.49 -7.42 2.39
CA THR A 73 -16.51 -8.87 2.20
C THR A 73 -15.12 -9.43 2.51
N VAL A 74 -14.92 -9.82 3.77
CA VAL A 74 -13.68 -10.43 4.28
C VAL A 74 -14.02 -11.22 5.55
N ASN A 75 -13.15 -12.15 5.96
CA ASN A 75 -13.30 -12.85 7.23
C ASN A 75 -13.50 -11.86 8.40
N SER A 76 -14.53 -12.08 9.23
CA SER A 76 -14.91 -11.16 10.30
C SER A 76 -13.81 -10.92 11.33
N SER A 77 -12.91 -11.88 11.55
CA SER A 77 -11.79 -11.69 12.48
C SER A 77 -10.71 -10.73 11.98
N LEU A 78 -10.74 -10.38 10.69
CA LEU A 78 -9.79 -9.47 10.04
C LEU A 78 -10.36 -8.06 9.85
N LYS A 79 -11.66 -7.87 10.13
CA LYS A 79 -12.32 -6.59 9.93
C LYS A 79 -11.89 -5.56 10.95
N GLY A 80 -11.63 -4.34 10.49
CA GLY A 80 -11.45 -3.20 11.37
C GLY A 80 -10.15 -3.19 12.18
N VAL A 81 -9.17 -4.03 11.82
CA VAL A 81 -7.91 -4.20 12.57
C VAL A 81 -6.74 -4.18 11.60
N TRP A 82 -5.73 -3.35 11.90
CA TRP A 82 -4.45 -3.37 11.19
C TRP A 82 -3.70 -4.68 11.41
N SER A 83 -3.40 -5.39 10.33
CA SER A 83 -2.72 -6.69 10.36
C SER A 83 -1.59 -6.74 9.33
N PRO A 84 -0.52 -7.52 9.55
CA PRO A 84 0.46 -7.82 8.50
C PRO A 84 -0.22 -8.47 7.29
N LEU A 85 0.14 -8.02 6.10
CA LEU A 85 -0.45 -8.55 4.87
C LEU A 85 0.07 -9.97 4.59
N ARG A 86 -0.84 -10.86 4.21
CA ARG A 86 -0.63 -12.26 3.81
C ARG A 86 -1.84 -12.74 3.01
N PRO A 87 -1.84 -13.94 2.40
CA PRO A 87 -3.08 -14.50 1.83
C PRO A 87 -4.21 -14.63 2.86
N GLY A 88 -5.46 -14.53 2.40
CA GLY A 88 -6.67 -14.65 3.23
C GLY A 88 -7.42 -13.34 3.51
N PHE A 89 -7.06 -12.24 2.86
CA PHE A 89 -7.83 -10.98 2.86
C PHE A 89 -8.80 -10.87 1.67
N GLY A 90 -9.04 -11.98 0.98
CA GLY A 90 -10.08 -12.11 -0.05
C GLY A 90 -11.49 -12.27 0.53
N GLY A 91 -12.42 -12.73 -0.30
CA GLY A 91 -13.82 -12.96 0.10
C GLY A 91 -14.00 -13.95 1.26
N ASP A 92 -13.04 -14.85 1.46
CA ASP A 92 -12.87 -15.69 2.65
C ASP A 92 -11.38 -15.94 2.94
N SER A 93 -11.08 -16.73 3.99
CA SER A 93 -9.69 -17.04 4.38
C SER A 93 -8.92 -17.88 3.36
N GLY A 94 -9.61 -18.53 2.43
CA GLY A 94 -9.04 -19.27 1.31
C GLY A 94 -8.83 -18.41 0.05
N CYS A 95 -9.23 -17.14 0.08
CA CYS A 95 -9.13 -16.24 -1.07
C CYS A 95 -8.09 -15.13 -0.89
N PHE A 96 -7.64 -14.58 -2.02
CA PHE A 96 -6.83 -13.37 -2.12
C PHE A 96 -7.40 -12.42 -3.18
N GLY A 97 -7.05 -11.15 -3.08
CA GLY A 97 -7.32 -10.13 -4.08
C GLY A 97 -6.08 -9.38 -4.55
N PRO A 98 -6.26 -8.26 -5.25
CA PRO A 98 -5.16 -7.46 -5.77
C PRO A 98 -4.28 -6.86 -4.67
N GLU A 99 -4.74 -6.82 -3.41
CA GLU A 99 -3.96 -6.33 -2.28
C GLU A 99 -2.61 -7.05 -2.14
N LEU A 100 -2.57 -8.35 -2.47
CA LEU A 100 -1.41 -9.18 -2.20
C LEU A 100 -0.24 -8.81 -3.10
N THR A 101 -0.48 -8.72 -4.42
CA THR A 101 0.55 -8.32 -5.38
C THR A 101 0.82 -6.82 -5.31
N PHE A 102 -0.22 -5.99 -5.15
CA PHE A 102 -0.07 -4.55 -5.02
C PHE A 102 0.81 -4.18 -3.81
N GLY A 103 0.53 -4.73 -2.63
CA GLY A 103 1.32 -4.50 -1.42
C GLY A 103 2.80 -4.83 -1.62
N ARG A 104 3.07 -5.99 -2.22
CA ARG A 104 4.44 -6.46 -2.49
C ARG A 104 5.17 -5.51 -3.41
N ASP A 105 4.55 -5.16 -4.53
CA ASP A 105 5.17 -4.37 -5.58
C ASP A 105 5.38 -2.91 -5.10
N MET A 106 4.45 -2.36 -4.31
CA MET A 106 4.63 -1.04 -3.68
C MET A 106 5.73 -1.04 -2.62
N SER A 107 5.87 -2.11 -1.84
CA SER A 107 6.96 -2.24 -0.87
C SER A 107 8.32 -2.35 -1.56
N ALA A 108 8.38 -3.02 -2.71
CA ALA A 108 9.59 -3.09 -3.53
C ALA A 108 9.93 -1.73 -4.16
N ALA A 109 8.93 -0.98 -4.63
CA ALA A 109 9.11 0.35 -5.20
C ALA A 109 9.55 1.41 -4.17
N TYR A 110 9.18 1.22 -2.90
CA TYR A 110 9.49 2.13 -1.80
C TYR A 110 10.12 1.39 -0.62
N PRO A 111 11.37 0.91 -0.77
CA PRO A 111 12.02 0.04 0.21
C PRO A 111 12.24 0.70 1.58
N ASP A 112 12.24 2.04 1.64
CA ASP A 112 12.44 2.79 2.87
C ASP A 112 11.13 3.18 3.58
N SER A 113 9.97 2.93 2.97
CA SER A 113 8.64 3.22 3.52
C SER A 113 7.89 1.94 3.91
N GLU A 114 7.10 2.01 4.98
CA GLU A 114 6.05 1.02 5.24
C GLU A 114 4.84 1.31 4.33
N ILE A 115 4.20 0.24 3.85
CA ILE A 115 2.98 0.33 3.02
C ILE A 115 1.77 0.00 3.88
N LEU A 116 0.77 0.88 3.86
CA LEU A 116 -0.48 0.75 4.60
C LEU A 116 -1.64 0.67 3.60
N LEU A 117 -2.34 -0.46 3.58
CA LEU A 117 -3.47 -0.68 2.70
C LEU A 117 -4.78 -0.54 3.48
N ILE A 118 -5.70 0.30 3.00
CA ILE A 118 -7.07 0.38 3.52
C ILE A 118 -7.98 -0.23 2.46
N LYS A 119 -8.51 -1.43 2.72
CA LYS A 119 -9.32 -2.18 1.77
C LYS A 119 -10.79 -2.16 2.15
N CYS A 120 -11.65 -1.69 1.26
CA CYS A 120 -13.11 -1.70 1.40
C CYS A 120 -13.76 -2.28 0.15
N GLY A 121 -14.05 -3.59 0.16
CA GLY A 121 -14.58 -4.31 -1.00
C GLY A 121 -15.93 -4.96 -0.72
N TRP A 122 -16.88 -4.84 -1.65
CA TRP A 122 -18.22 -5.42 -1.51
C TRP A 122 -18.71 -6.08 -2.81
N SER A 123 -18.91 -7.39 -2.80
CA SER A 123 -19.35 -8.14 -3.98
C SER A 123 -20.75 -7.74 -4.47
N ALA A 124 -20.98 -7.84 -5.78
CA ALA A 124 -22.27 -7.59 -6.43
C ALA A 124 -22.86 -6.18 -6.19
N THR A 125 -22.00 -5.17 -6.20
CA THR A 125 -22.38 -3.77 -5.95
C THR A 125 -22.22 -2.90 -7.19
N SER A 126 -23.04 -1.86 -7.31
CA SER A 126 -23.03 -0.92 -8.43
C SER A 126 -22.62 0.49 -8.00
N LEU A 127 -21.97 1.20 -8.91
CA LEU A 127 -21.70 2.63 -8.75
C LEU A 127 -22.97 3.46 -8.91
N GLN A 128 -23.92 2.98 -9.71
CA GLN A 128 -25.23 3.58 -9.84
C GLN A 128 -26.00 3.61 -8.51
N SER A 129 -25.89 2.65 -7.59
CA SER A 129 -26.66 2.67 -6.33
C SER A 129 -25.80 2.72 -5.09
N ASP A 130 -24.90 1.75 -4.95
CA ASP A 130 -24.30 1.42 -3.66
C ASP A 130 -23.12 2.33 -3.35
N TRP A 131 -22.34 2.67 -4.38
CA TRP A 131 -21.20 3.57 -4.30
C TRP A 131 -21.51 4.98 -4.81
N ARG A 132 -22.79 5.28 -5.07
CA ARG A 132 -23.22 6.57 -5.62
C ARG A 132 -22.73 7.72 -4.74
N PRO A 133 -21.89 8.62 -5.24
CA PRO A 133 -21.38 9.75 -4.45
C PRO A 133 -22.44 10.86 -4.31
N PRO A 134 -22.33 11.74 -3.31
CA PRO A 134 -23.30 12.80 -3.07
C PRO A 134 -23.52 13.73 -4.28
N SER A 135 -22.44 14.07 -5.01
CA SER A 135 -22.52 14.99 -6.15
C SER A 135 -23.07 14.37 -7.44
N ALA A 136 -23.22 13.04 -7.52
CA ALA A 136 -23.88 12.37 -8.64
C ALA A 136 -25.41 12.51 -8.61
N GLY A 137 -25.96 13.15 -7.57
CA GLY A 137 -27.40 13.33 -7.39
C GLY A 137 -28.12 12.03 -7.02
N GLY A 138 -29.36 12.15 -6.55
CA GLY A 138 -30.11 11.04 -5.97
C GLY A 138 -29.69 10.74 -4.52
N THR A 139 -30.00 9.54 -4.04
CA THR A 139 -29.63 9.10 -2.68
C THR A 139 -28.17 8.66 -2.65
N THR A 140 -27.36 9.25 -1.77
CA THR A 140 -25.97 8.79 -1.55
C THR A 140 -25.94 7.31 -1.19
N GLY A 141 -25.07 6.57 -1.87
CA GLY A 141 -24.89 5.15 -1.69
C GLY A 141 -24.30 4.82 -0.31
N VAL A 142 -24.83 3.79 0.33
CA VAL A 142 -24.38 3.38 1.67
C VAL A 142 -22.91 2.94 1.70
N LEU A 143 -22.39 2.41 0.58
CA LEU A 143 -21.00 1.98 0.48
C LEU A 143 -20.04 3.13 0.18
N TYR A 144 -20.52 4.21 -0.44
CA TYR A 144 -19.76 5.46 -0.48
C TYR A 144 -19.50 5.96 0.94
N THR A 145 -20.55 6.09 1.75
CA THR A 145 -20.42 6.53 3.15
C THR A 145 -19.54 5.56 3.95
N ASN A 146 -19.72 4.26 3.75
CA ASN A 146 -18.89 3.25 4.41
C ASN A 146 -17.41 3.35 4.03
N LEU A 147 -17.08 3.69 2.78
CA LEU A 147 -15.69 3.90 2.35
C LEU A 147 -15.04 5.04 3.13
N VAL A 148 -15.69 6.20 3.15
CA VAL A 148 -15.20 7.39 3.86
C VAL A 148 -14.99 7.07 5.35
N GLU A 149 -16.01 6.49 6.00
CA GLU A 149 -15.90 6.09 7.39
C GLU A 149 -14.79 5.06 7.65
N THR A 150 -14.58 4.12 6.72
CA THR A 150 -13.54 3.09 6.85
C THR A 150 -12.15 3.72 6.77
N VAL A 151 -11.95 4.67 5.86
CA VAL A 151 -10.69 5.42 5.75
C VAL A 151 -10.44 6.19 7.04
N ASP A 152 -11.42 6.93 7.54
CA ASP A 152 -11.31 7.68 8.80
C ASP A 152 -10.97 6.77 9.99
N LYS A 153 -11.68 5.64 10.14
CA LYS A 153 -11.43 4.66 11.21
C LYS A 153 -10.04 4.04 11.10
N ALA A 154 -9.61 3.67 9.90
CA ALA A 154 -8.30 3.08 9.67
C ALA A 154 -7.18 4.06 10.02
N LEU A 155 -7.28 5.31 9.57
CA LEU A 155 -6.30 6.37 9.87
C LEU A 155 -6.31 6.73 11.36
N ALA A 156 -7.49 6.79 11.99
CA ALA A 156 -7.60 7.07 13.43
C ALA A 156 -6.98 5.96 14.29
N ALA A 157 -7.01 4.71 13.81
CA ALA A 157 -6.46 3.53 14.46
C ALA A 157 -4.93 3.37 14.29
N LEU A 158 -4.28 4.20 13.47
CA LEU A 158 -2.82 4.21 13.39
C LEU A 158 -2.19 4.77 14.67
N ASP A 159 -0.99 4.30 14.98
CA ASP A 159 -0.15 4.89 16.03
C ASP A 159 0.09 6.37 15.70
N LYS A 160 -0.04 7.25 16.71
CA LYS A 160 0.07 8.71 16.52
C LYS A 160 1.46 9.17 16.08
N ASN A 161 2.48 8.32 16.21
CA ASN A 161 3.83 8.58 15.74
C ASN A 161 4.06 8.18 14.27
N ILE A 162 3.08 7.54 13.62
CA ILE A 162 3.18 7.22 12.19
C ILE A 162 2.92 8.50 11.39
N ASP A 163 3.98 9.05 10.79
CA ASP A 163 3.86 10.03 9.72
C ASP A 163 3.53 9.29 8.40
N TYR A 164 2.45 9.69 7.73
CA TYR A 164 1.97 9.04 6.52
C TYR A 164 1.62 10.04 5.43
N GLU A 165 1.56 9.54 4.20
CA GLU A 165 0.98 10.24 3.06
C GLU A 165 -0.09 9.36 2.38
N LEU A 166 -1.25 9.95 2.09
CA LEU A 166 -2.26 9.33 1.22
C LEU A 166 -1.72 9.32 -0.21
N SER A 167 -1.25 8.15 -0.64
CA SER A 167 -0.46 7.96 -1.85
C SER A 167 -1.29 7.61 -3.07
N GLY A 168 -2.53 7.14 -2.88
CA GLY A 168 -3.43 6.86 -4.00
C GLY A 168 -4.58 5.93 -3.65
N MET A 169 -5.41 5.69 -4.65
CA MET A 169 -6.54 4.77 -4.56
C MET A 169 -6.60 3.87 -5.79
N CYS A 170 -6.76 2.56 -5.56
CA CYS A 170 -7.11 1.58 -6.56
C CYS A 170 -8.63 1.34 -6.50
N TRP A 171 -9.30 1.57 -7.61
CA TRP A 171 -10.73 1.34 -7.78
C TRP A 171 -10.95 0.22 -8.79
N MET A 172 -11.66 -0.85 -8.41
CA MET A 172 -12.02 -1.93 -9.33
C MET A 172 -13.49 -2.31 -9.17
N GLN A 173 -14.31 -1.72 -10.03
CA GLN A 173 -15.75 -1.87 -10.06
C GLN A 173 -16.25 -1.57 -11.47
N GLY A 174 -17.42 -2.09 -11.82
CA GLY A 174 -18.15 -1.69 -13.03
C GLY A 174 -18.95 -2.84 -13.65
N GLU A 175 -18.63 -4.09 -13.31
CA GLU A 175 -19.28 -5.25 -13.90
C GLU A 175 -20.78 -5.29 -13.56
N SER A 176 -21.18 -4.82 -12.37
CA SER A 176 -22.60 -4.74 -12.01
C SER A 176 -23.35 -3.66 -12.82
N ASP A 177 -22.74 -2.49 -13.03
CA ASP A 177 -23.34 -1.42 -13.82
C ASP A 177 -23.46 -1.81 -15.30
N ALA A 178 -22.48 -2.56 -15.82
CA ALA A 178 -22.47 -3.06 -17.19
C ALA A 178 -23.60 -4.08 -17.48
N CYS A 179 -24.21 -4.68 -16.47
CA CYS A 179 -25.36 -5.57 -16.62
C CYS A 179 -26.66 -4.83 -17.01
N SER A 180 -26.66 -3.50 -17.04
CA SER A 180 -27.82 -2.70 -17.44
C SER A 180 -27.42 -1.52 -18.33
N THR A 181 -28.29 -1.14 -19.27
CA THR A 181 -28.07 0.07 -20.08
C THR A 181 -28.14 1.34 -19.24
N TYR A 182 -28.97 1.36 -18.19
CA TYR A 182 -29.09 2.52 -17.30
C TYR A 182 -27.81 2.75 -16.49
N GLY A 183 -27.27 1.71 -15.84
CA GLY A 183 -26.01 1.78 -15.10
C GLY A 183 -24.83 2.08 -16.03
N GLY A 184 -24.71 1.35 -17.14
CA GLY A 184 -23.65 1.55 -18.12
C GLY A 184 -23.61 2.97 -18.70
N ASN A 185 -24.77 3.53 -19.08
CA ASN A 185 -24.82 4.89 -19.66
C ASN A 185 -24.49 5.98 -18.64
N ALA A 186 -24.77 5.78 -17.36
CA ALA A 186 -24.47 6.76 -16.29
C ALA A 186 -23.07 6.59 -15.68
N TYR A 187 -22.31 5.57 -16.09
CA TYR A 187 -21.11 5.15 -15.38
C TYR A 187 -20.01 6.22 -15.36
N GLU A 188 -19.73 6.84 -16.50
CA GLU A 188 -18.70 7.88 -16.62
C GLU A 188 -19.00 9.10 -15.74
N GLU A 189 -20.24 9.58 -15.75
CA GLU A 189 -20.67 10.72 -14.95
C GLU A 189 -20.59 10.39 -13.45
N ASN A 190 -21.11 9.22 -13.04
CA ASN A 190 -21.06 8.79 -11.64
C ASN A 190 -19.61 8.57 -11.17
N LEU A 191 -18.73 8.01 -12.00
CA LEU A 191 -17.33 7.78 -11.65
C LEU A 191 -16.56 9.10 -11.54
N THR A 192 -16.84 10.05 -12.43
CA THR A 192 -16.27 11.39 -12.36
C THR A 192 -16.67 12.10 -11.07
N ALA A 193 -17.95 12.04 -10.70
CA ALA A 193 -18.45 12.55 -9.43
C ALA A 193 -17.81 11.83 -8.23
N PHE A 194 -17.64 10.51 -8.33
CA PHE A 194 -17.09 9.69 -7.24
C PHE A 194 -15.65 10.05 -6.95
N ILE A 195 -14.82 10.13 -8.00
CA ILE A 195 -13.42 10.53 -7.87
C ILE A 195 -13.30 11.95 -7.29
N LYS A 196 -14.17 12.86 -7.72
CA LYS A 196 -14.19 14.24 -7.22
C LYS A 196 -14.53 14.30 -5.74
N ASP A 197 -15.56 13.57 -5.32
CA ASP A 197 -16.03 13.62 -3.94
C ASP A 197 -15.06 12.89 -3.00
N VAL A 198 -14.56 11.71 -3.36
CA VAL A 198 -13.54 10.99 -2.56
C VAL A 198 -12.26 11.82 -2.35
N ARG A 199 -11.87 12.66 -3.31
CA ARG A 199 -10.70 13.56 -3.17
C ARG A 199 -10.96 14.76 -2.26
N LYS A 200 -12.23 15.08 -2.00
CA LYS A 200 -12.66 16.23 -1.21
C LYS A 200 -12.79 15.89 0.26
N GLU A 201 -13.24 14.67 0.58
CA GLU A 201 -13.26 14.13 1.95
C GLU A 201 -11.83 14.13 2.54
#